data_AF-A0A972XGU0-F1
#
_entry.id   AF-A0A972XGU0-F1
#
_cell.length_a   1.000
_cell.length_b   1.000
_cell.length_c   1.000
_cell.angle_alpha   90.00
_cell.angle_beta   90.00
_cell.angle_gamma   90.00
#
_symmetry.space_group_name_H-M   'P 1'
#
loop_
_entity.id
_entity.type
_entity.pdbx_description
1 polymer ?
#
loop_
_entity_poly.entity_id
_entity_poly.type
_entity_poly.pdbx_seq_one_letter_code
_entity_poly.pdbx_strand_id
1 'polypeptide(L)'
;MTAPGGSGRDAILRHGLPGFAGSGLLAIGALGVGWLPLETNLLANPLVDLLRGSAGGSLVARGFVFLGLAVLLQAWLVLGADLLDERQPSLRSLRWILGIWSAPLLLAPPMFSRDVYSYYVQGRLLDAGSDPTTMGVGSIPGWFQDGADPMWAESPTPYGPAFLAIERAVASFAHPNAYLAALLLRVASLAGVVLLVVFVPKLATVHGVDPVRATWL
;
A
#
# COMPACT_ATOMS: atom_id res chain seq x y z
N MET A 1 -13.96 22.05 31.96
CA MET A 1 -12.99 22.99 31.36
C MET A 1 -12.36 22.24 30.18
N THR A 2 -12.90 22.39 28.97
CA THR A 2 -12.42 21.69 27.77
C THR A 2 -11.20 22.43 27.25
N ALA A 3 -10.03 21.77 27.21
CA ALA A 3 -8.86 22.31 26.55
C ALA A 3 -9.21 22.70 25.10
N PRO A 4 -8.68 23.81 24.57
CA PRO A 4 -8.89 24.17 23.18
C PRO A 4 -8.11 23.15 22.34
N GLY A 5 -8.77 22.06 21.95
CA GLY A 5 -8.24 21.14 20.95
C GLY A 5 -7.86 21.97 19.73
N GLY A 6 -6.57 21.92 19.34
CA GLY A 6 -6.06 22.65 18.19
C GLY A 6 -6.99 22.47 17.00
N SER A 7 -7.20 23.54 16.24
CA SER A 7 -8.18 23.53 15.15
C SER A 7 -7.88 22.36 14.21
N GLY A 8 -8.90 21.78 13.57
CA GLY A 8 -8.68 20.67 12.63
C GLY A 8 -7.65 20.99 11.54
N ARG A 9 -7.45 22.29 11.24
CA ARG A 9 -6.38 22.78 10.36
C ARG A 9 -4.99 22.58 10.98
N ASP A 10 -4.80 22.88 12.25
CA ASP A 10 -3.50 22.74 12.94
C ASP A 10 -3.04 21.28 12.95
N ALA A 11 -3.97 20.35 13.17
CA ALA A 11 -3.69 18.91 13.09
C ALA A 11 -3.28 18.48 11.68
N ILE A 12 -3.97 18.97 10.64
CA ILE A 12 -3.61 18.68 9.24
C ILE A 12 -2.24 19.28 8.88
N LEU A 13 -1.96 20.51 9.31
CA LEU A 13 -0.66 21.13 9.04
C LEU A 13 0.48 20.39 9.76
N ARG A 14 0.28 20.04 11.03
CA ARG A 14 1.31 19.41 11.86
C ARG A 14 1.59 17.94 11.48
N HIS A 15 0.56 17.19 11.11
CA HIS A 15 0.68 15.75 10.84
C HIS A 15 0.45 15.39 9.37
N GLY A 16 -0.54 16.01 8.74
CA GLY A 16 -0.91 15.75 7.34
C GLY A 16 0.23 16.10 6.38
N LEU A 17 0.79 17.33 6.47
CA LEU A 17 1.82 17.78 5.53
C LEU A 17 3.12 16.98 5.60
N PRO A 18 3.71 16.69 6.79
CA PRO A 18 4.93 15.88 6.83
C PRO A 18 4.73 14.48 6.26
N GLY A 19 3.62 13.80 6.60
CA GLY A 19 3.35 12.48 6.02
C GLY A 19 2.96 12.51 4.54
N PHE A 20 2.33 13.60 4.04
CA PHE A 20 2.18 13.82 2.59
C PHE A 20 3.54 13.93 1.89
N ALA A 21 4.46 14.69 2.47
CA ALA A 21 5.82 14.81 1.93
C ALA A 21 6.55 13.45 1.95
N GLY A 22 6.47 12.72 3.07
CA GLY A 22 7.08 11.39 3.21
C GLY A 22 6.51 10.36 2.21
N SER A 23 5.18 10.27 2.11
CA SER A 23 4.49 9.40 1.15
C SER A 23 4.70 9.82 -0.30
N GLY A 24 4.79 11.12 -0.58
CA GLY A 24 5.14 11.65 -1.90
C GLY A 24 6.56 11.26 -2.33
N LEU A 25 7.53 11.40 -1.42
CA LEU A 25 8.91 10.92 -1.66
C LEU A 25 8.94 9.42 -1.90
N LEU A 26 8.22 8.62 -1.11
CA LEU A 26 8.07 7.19 -1.35
C LEU A 26 7.49 6.89 -2.73
N ALA A 27 6.40 7.57 -3.12
CA ALA A 27 5.74 7.36 -4.41
C ALA A 27 6.64 7.71 -5.60
N ILE A 28 7.41 8.79 -5.51
CA ILE A 28 8.37 9.17 -6.55
C ILE A 28 9.54 8.18 -6.58
N GLY A 29 10.10 7.82 -5.42
CA GLY A 29 11.16 6.82 -5.31
C GLY A 29 10.74 5.46 -5.88
N ALA A 30 9.50 5.05 -5.66
CA ALA A 30 8.93 3.82 -6.19
C ALA A 30 8.96 3.75 -7.72
N LEU A 31 8.89 4.87 -8.43
CA LEU A 31 9.05 4.90 -9.89
C LEU A 31 10.44 4.40 -10.31
N GLY A 32 11.48 4.68 -9.54
CA GLY A 32 12.86 4.26 -9.83
C GLY A 32 13.27 2.89 -9.27
N VAL A 33 12.67 2.45 -8.16
CA VAL A 33 13.14 1.21 -7.49
C VAL A 33 12.04 0.21 -7.15
N GLY A 34 10.77 0.57 -7.33
CA GLY A 34 9.67 -0.35 -7.09
C GLY A 34 9.64 -1.50 -8.09
N TRP A 35 8.85 -2.52 -7.79
CA TRP A 35 8.61 -3.64 -8.67
C TRP A 35 7.58 -3.24 -9.73
N LEU A 36 7.95 -3.48 -10.99
CA LEU A 36 7.11 -3.33 -12.16
C LEU A 36 7.11 -4.66 -12.92
N PRO A 37 5.99 -5.11 -13.51
CA PRO A 37 5.99 -6.25 -14.40
C PRO A 37 6.92 -5.98 -15.57
N LEU A 38 7.58 -7.01 -16.11
CA LEU A 38 8.60 -6.84 -17.14
C LEU A 38 8.01 -6.34 -18.46
N GLU A 39 6.75 -6.66 -18.75
CA GLU A 39 6.04 -6.25 -19.97
C GLU A 39 5.25 -4.94 -19.83
N THR A 40 5.42 -4.19 -18.73
CA THR A 40 4.63 -2.95 -18.56
C THR A 40 5.12 -1.79 -19.44
N ASN A 41 4.17 -1.08 -20.07
CA ASN A 41 4.44 0.16 -20.80
C ASN A 41 4.99 1.29 -19.91
N LEU A 42 4.87 1.17 -18.58
CA LEU A 42 5.41 2.17 -17.65
C LEU A 42 6.94 2.27 -17.71
N LEU A 43 7.63 1.20 -18.12
CA LEU A 43 9.08 1.23 -18.27
C LEU A 43 9.52 2.20 -19.38
N ALA A 44 8.67 2.45 -20.37
CA ALA A 44 8.93 3.43 -21.44
C ALA A 44 8.57 4.88 -21.05
N ASN A 45 8.00 5.10 -19.86
CA ASN A 45 7.69 6.45 -19.41
C ASN A 45 9.00 7.23 -19.14
N PRO A 46 9.18 8.46 -19.67
CA PRO A 46 10.44 9.19 -19.52
C PRO A 46 10.87 9.45 -18.08
N LEU A 47 9.92 9.62 -17.15
CA LEU A 47 10.23 9.83 -15.73
C LEU A 47 10.67 8.52 -15.06
N VAL A 48 10.03 7.41 -15.43
CA VAL A 48 10.42 6.07 -14.94
C VAL A 48 11.79 5.71 -15.49
N ASP A 49 12.03 5.92 -16.79
CA ASP A 49 13.31 5.69 -17.43
C ASP A 49 14.42 6.59 -16.85
N LEU A 50 14.16 7.88 -16.62
CA LEU A 50 15.11 8.77 -15.94
C LEU A 50 15.56 8.24 -14.57
N LEU A 51 14.62 7.72 -13.77
CA LEU A 51 14.88 7.23 -12.43
C LEU A 51 15.43 5.79 -12.40
N ARG A 52 15.22 4.99 -13.44
CA ARG A 52 15.67 3.58 -13.52
C ARG A 52 16.91 3.35 -14.38
N GLY A 53 16.99 4.05 -15.51
CA GLY A 53 17.93 3.79 -16.60
C GLY A 53 19.37 4.21 -16.31
N SER A 54 19.62 4.94 -15.22
CA SER A 54 20.97 5.37 -14.83
C SER A 54 21.30 5.05 -13.36
N ALA A 55 22.59 4.88 -13.07
CA ALA A 55 23.08 4.71 -11.70
C ALA A 55 22.75 5.93 -10.82
N GLY A 56 22.83 7.14 -11.39
CA GLY A 56 22.47 8.39 -10.69
C GLY A 56 20.97 8.46 -10.37
N GLY A 57 20.11 8.20 -11.37
CA GLY A 57 18.66 8.18 -11.18
C GLY A 57 18.20 7.16 -10.14
N SER A 58 18.76 5.95 -10.20
CA SER A 58 18.42 4.89 -9.24
C SER A 58 18.91 5.20 -7.83
N LEU A 59 20.08 5.85 -7.68
CA LEU A 59 20.55 6.32 -6.37
C LEU A 59 19.63 7.40 -5.79
N VAL A 60 19.18 8.37 -6.60
CA VAL A 60 18.22 9.40 -6.20
C VAL A 60 16.89 8.75 -5.77
N ALA A 61 16.38 7.81 -6.55
CA ALA A 61 15.16 7.09 -6.22
C ALA A 61 15.26 6.35 -4.88
N ARG A 62 16.36 5.62 -4.63
CA ARG A 62 16.64 4.99 -3.32
C ARG A 62 16.69 6.02 -2.19
N GLY A 63 17.34 7.16 -2.42
CA GLY A 63 17.39 8.27 -1.48
C GLY A 63 16.00 8.77 -1.09
N PHE A 64 15.10 8.96 -2.08
CA PHE A 64 13.71 9.32 -1.83
C PHE A 64 12.94 8.24 -1.06
N VAL A 65 13.20 6.95 -1.31
CA VAL A 65 12.58 5.88 -0.52
C VAL A 65 13.01 5.95 0.94
N PHE A 66 14.31 6.04 1.23
CA PHE A 66 14.81 6.09 2.60
C PHE A 66 14.35 7.35 3.33
N LEU A 67 14.47 8.51 2.69
CA LEU A 67 14.05 9.79 3.29
C LEU A 67 12.53 9.82 3.49
N GLY A 68 11.76 9.37 2.49
CA GLY A 68 10.31 9.31 2.57
C GLY A 68 9.82 8.39 3.69
N LEU A 69 10.45 7.22 3.84
CA LEU A 69 10.18 6.30 4.96
C LEU A 69 10.49 6.94 6.31
N ALA A 70 11.66 7.58 6.44
CA ALA A 70 12.06 8.25 7.69
C ALA A 70 11.09 9.38 8.08
N VAL A 71 10.70 10.22 7.13
CA VAL A 71 9.75 11.32 7.35
C VAL A 71 8.35 10.79 7.69
N LEU A 72 7.88 9.76 6.99
CA LEU A 72 6.56 9.17 7.25
C LEU A 72 6.52 8.50 8.63
N LEU A 73 7.58 7.77 9.00
CA LEU A 73 7.71 7.16 10.33
C LEU A 73 7.76 8.23 11.42
N GLN A 74 8.54 9.30 11.23
CA GLN A 74 8.58 10.43 12.15
C GLN A 74 7.20 11.06 12.32
N ALA A 75 6.48 11.29 11.22
CA ALA A 75 5.12 11.86 11.26
C ALA A 75 4.14 10.95 12.02
N TRP A 76 4.24 9.62 11.83
CA TRP A 76 3.45 8.63 12.56
C TRP A 76 3.78 8.59 14.05
N LEU A 77 5.05 8.67 14.43
CA LEU A 77 5.48 8.73 15.84
C LEU A 77 5.06 10.03 16.53
N VAL A 78 5.17 11.18 15.85
CA VAL A 78 4.73 12.48 16.39
C VAL A 78 3.22 12.50 16.57
N LEU A 79 2.46 11.94 15.62
CA LEU A 79 1.02 11.78 15.75
C LEU A 79 0.66 10.87 16.95
N GLY A 80 1.36 9.74 17.10
CA GLY A 80 1.20 8.85 18.24
C GLY A 80 1.48 9.53 19.58
N ALA A 81 2.57 10.29 19.67
CA ALA A 81 2.91 11.05 20.86
C ALA A 81 1.81 12.06 21.23
N ASP A 82 1.30 12.83 20.27
CA ASP A 82 0.21 13.80 20.51
C ASP A 82 -1.13 13.11 20.85
N LEU A 83 -1.37 11.87 20.39
CA LEU A 83 -2.54 11.07 20.75
C LEU A 83 -2.49 10.54 22.20
N LEU A 84 -1.29 10.29 22.71
CA LEU A 84 -1.06 9.86 24.10
C LEU A 84 -1.06 11.03 25.09
N ASP A 85 -0.85 12.26 24.60
CA ASP A 85 -0.86 13.51 25.36
C ASP A 85 -2.24 14.22 25.30
N GLU A 86 -2.36 15.41 25.90
CA GLU A 86 -3.58 16.24 25.91
C GLU A 86 -3.91 16.87 24.54
N ARG A 87 -3.01 16.74 23.55
CA ARG A 87 -3.13 17.35 22.20
C ARG A 87 -3.83 16.46 21.17
N GLN A 88 -4.64 15.52 21.65
CA GLN A 88 -5.30 14.50 20.85
C GLN A 88 -6.12 15.08 19.66
N PRO A 89 -5.73 14.81 18.40
CA PRO A 89 -6.53 15.21 17.25
C PRO A 89 -7.89 14.52 17.21
N SER A 90 -8.90 15.20 16.66
CA SER A 90 -10.22 14.59 16.48
C SER A 90 -10.17 13.39 15.51
N LEU A 91 -11.10 12.43 15.66
CA LEU A 91 -11.24 11.31 14.73
C LEU A 91 -11.43 11.75 13.27
N ARG A 92 -12.10 12.90 13.05
CA ARG A 92 -12.25 13.50 11.72
C ARG A 92 -10.88 13.94 11.16
N SER A 93 -10.04 14.54 11.99
CA SER A 93 -8.68 14.94 11.58
C SER A 93 -7.83 13.73 11.22
N LEU A 94 -7.90 12.65 12.01
CA LEU A 94 -7.17 11.41 11.74
C LEU A 94 -7.57 10.78 10.39
N ARG A 95 -8.87 10.78 10.07
CA ARG A 95 -9.36 10.31 8.75
C ARG A 95 -8.79 11.13 7.59
N TRP A 96 -8.69 12.45 7.75
CA TRP A 96 -8.06 13.30 6.75
C TRP A 96 -6.57 13.06 6.63
N ILE A 97 -5.85 12.94 7.76
CA ILE A 97 -4.43 12.64 7.79
C ILE A 97 -4.15 11.32 7.08
N LEU A 98 -4.90 10.26 7.39
CA LEU A 98 -4.80 8.96 6.71
C LEU A 98 -5.02 9.08 5.20
N GLY A 99 -6.07 9.79 4.77
CA GLY A 99 -6.36 10.02 3.35
C GLY A 99 -5.23 10.77 2.64
N ILE A 100 -4.69 11.82 3.29
CA ILE A 100 -3.57 12.61 2.78
C ILE A 100 -2.30 11.75 2.62
N TRP A 101 -1.98 10.93 3.62
CA TRP A 101 -0.79 10.06 3.58
C TRP A 101 -0.94 8.91 2.59
N SER A 102 -2.17 8.42 2.40
CA SER A 102 -2.44 7.30 1.48
C SER A 102 -2.42 7.74 0.02
N ALA A 103 -2.87 8.96 -0.28
CA ALA A 103 -3.14 9.41 -1.65
C ALA A 103 -1.94 9.26 -2.61
N PRO A 104 -0.70 9.66 -2.27
CA PRO A 104 0.45 9.46 -3.16
C PRO A 104 0.77 7.97 -3.39
N LEU A 105 0.55 7.12 -2.39
CA LEU A 105 0.91 5.71 -2.43
C LEU A 105 -0.04 4.87 -3.29
N LEU A 106 -1.26 5.36 -3.56
CA LEU A 106 -2.27 4.62 -4.34
C LEU A 106 -1.80 4.29 -5.76
N LEU A 107 -1.00 5.19 -6.34
CA LEU A 107 -0.51 5.07 -7.71
C LEU A 107 0.95 4.59 -7.77
N ALA A 108 1.60 4.41 -6.61
CA ALA A 108 2.98 4.00 -6.55
C ALA A 108 3.15 2.52 -6.98
N PRO A 109 4.23 2.18 -7.70
CA PRO A 109 4.67 0.79 -7.81
C PRO A 109 4.93 0.16 -6.43
N PRO A 110 4.63 -1.14 -6.23
CA PRO A 110 4.97 -1.84 -4.98
C PRO A 110 6.48 -1.80 -4.73
N MET A 111 6.92 -1.45 -3.52
CA MET A 111 8.34 -1.14 -3.26
C MET A 111 9.10 -2.25 -2.54
N PHE A 112 8.47 -2.86 -1.54
CA PHE A 112 9.17 -3.73 -0.58
C PHE A 112 9.01 -5.22 -0.89
N SER A 113 7.99 -5.58 -1.67
CA SER A 113 7.69 -6.96 -2.05
C SER A 113 7.03 -7.03 -3.43
N ARG A 114 7.10 -8.21 -4.04
CA ARG A 114 6.45 -8.58 -5.31
C ARG A 114 5.14 -9.36 -5.10
N ASP A 115 4.71 -9.58 -3.87
CA ASP A 115 3.58 -10.46 -3.54
C ASP A 115 2.29 -10.11 -4.28
N VAL A 116 2.04 -8.83 -4.56
CA VAL A 116 0.87 -8.40 -5.33
C VAL A 116 0.79 -9.02 -6.73
N TYR A 117 1.95 -9.29 -7.35
CA TYR A 117 2.02 -9.98 -8.63
C TYR A 117 1.86 -11.49 -8.46
N SER A 118 2.32 -12.06 -7.35
CA SER A 118 2.01 -13.45 -6.99
C SER A 118 0.50 -13.65 -6.82
N TYR A 119 -0.21 -12.74 -6.17
CA TYR A 119 -1.68 -12.78 -6.02
C TYR A 119 -2.39 -12.74 -7.37
N TYR A 120 -1.91 -11.91 -8.29
CA TYR A 120 -2.43 -11.88 -9.66
C TYR A 120 -2.24 -13.22 -10.38
N VAL A 121 -1.05 -13.83 -10.30
CA VAL A 121 -0.79 -15.13 -10.94
C VAL A 121 -1.52 -16.27 -10.25
N GLN A 122 -1.71 -16.23 -8.92
CA GLN A 122 -2.58 -17.18 -8.20
C GLN A 122 -4.03 -17.09 -8.69
N GLY A 123 -4.52 -15.88 -8.91
CA GLY A 123 -5.82 -15.65 -9.56
C GLY A 123 -5.90 -16.24 -10.97
N ARG A 124 -4.85 -16.08 -11.79
CA ARG A 124 -4.75 -16.72 -13.14
C ARG A 124 -4.74 -18.25 -13.05
N LEU A 125 -4.00 -18.80 -12.09
CA LEU A 125 -3.92 -20.25 -11.84
C LEU A 125 -5.30 -20.81 -11.49
N LEU A 126 -6.02 -20.14 -10.59
CA LEU A 126 -7.38 -20.53 -10.22
C LEU A 126 -8.36 -20.38 -11.39
N ASP A 127 -8.22 -19.33 -12.20
CA ASP A 127 -9.07 -19.12 -13.37
C ASP A 127 -8.85 -20.18 -14.46
N ALA A 128 -7.62 -20.70 -14.56
CA ALA A 128 -7.26 -21.84 -15.41
C ALA A 128 -7.75 -23.21 -14.87
N GLY A 129 -8.51 -23.23 -13.77
CA GLY A 129 -9.08 -24.45 -13.18
C GLY A 129 -8.10 -25.26 -12.33
N SER A 130 -6.93 -24.70 -12.05
CA SER A 130 -5.92 -25.28 -11.17
C SER A 130 -6.14 -24.85 -9.72
N ASP A 131 -5.59 -25.60 -8.76
CA ASP A 131 -5.71 -25.31 -7.33
C ASP A 131 -4.43 -24.63 -6.79
N PRO A 132 -4.46 -23.32 -6.48
CA PRO A 132 -3.31 -22.61 -5.95
C PRO A 132 -2.86 -23.09 -4.57
N THR A 133 -3.70 -23.82 -3.82
CA THR A 133 -3.36 -24.34 -2.49
C THR A 133 -2.49 -25.60 -2.54
N THR A 134 -2.35 -26.18 -3.74
CA THR A 134 -1.50 -27.36 -3.97
C THR A 134 -0.42 -27.12 -5.03
N MET A 135 -0.55 -26.07 -5.85
CA MET A 135 0.38 -25.74 -6.91
C MET A 135 0.90 -24.30 -6.82
N GLY A 136 2.17 -24.13 -7.14
CA GLY A 136 2.80 -22.82 -7.22
C GLY A 136 2.49 -22.08 -8.52
N VAL A 137 2.68 -20.75 -8.49
CA VAL A 137 2.48 -19.84 -9.62
C VAL A 137 3.41 -20.13 -10.81
N GLY A 138 4.52 -20.83 -10.58
CA GLY A 138 5.49 -21.26 -11.59
C GLY A 138 4.88 -22.15 -12.69
N SER A 139 3.75 -22.78 -12.41
CA SER A 139 2.99 -23.59 -13.36
C SER A 139 2.24 -22.79 -14.43
N ILE A 140 2.10 -21.47 -14.26
CA ILE A 140 1.39 -20.59 -15.22
C ILE A 140 2.36 -19.98 -16.24
N PRO A 141 2.12 -20.13 -17.55
CA PRO A 141 2.91 -19.43 -18.56
C PRO A 141 2.89 -17.91 -18.37
N GLY A 142 4.08 -17.30 -18.39
CA GLY A 142 4.26 -15.85 -18.23
C GLY A 142 4.36 -15.36 -16.78
N TRP A 143 4.27 -16.22 -15.77
CA TRP A 143 4.28 -15.84 -14.34
C TRP A 143 5.43 -14.87 -13.96
N PHE A 144 6.62 -15.09 -14.51
CA PHE A 144 7.79 -14.25 -14.22
C PHE A 144 7.69 -12.87 -14.88
N GLN A 145 7.17 -12.82 -16.11
CA GLN A 145 6.96 -11.56 -16.86
C GLN A 145 5.86 -10.71 -16.20
N ASP A 146 4.85 -11.37 -15.63
CA ASP A 146 3.80 -10.74 -14.82
C ASP A 146 4.33 -10.15 -13.51
N GLY A 147 5.57 -10.46 -13.13
CA GLY A 147 6.26 -9.84 -12.01
C GLY A 147 6.20 -10.64 -10.71
N ALA A 148 5.67 -11.86 -10.69
CA ALA A 148 5.69 -12.70 -9.48
C ALA A 148 7.13 -13.02 -9.04
N ASP A 149 7.33 -13.20 -7.74
CA ASP A 149 8.65 -13.44 -7.17
C ASP A 149 9.11 -14.88 -7.45
N PRO A 150 10.30 -15.09 -8.07
CA PRO A 150 10.85 -16.43 -8.27
C PRO A 150 11.04 -17.22 -6.99
N MET A 151 11.26 -16.55 -5.85
CA MET A 151 11.39 -17.20 -4.55
C MET A 151 10.15 -18.00 -4.17
N TRP A 152 8.97 -17.58 -4.63
CA TRP A 152 7.68 -18.20 -4.33
C TRP A 152 7.09 -18.99 -5.49
N ALA A 153 7.82 -19.18 -6.59
CA ALA A 153 7.31 -19.78 -7.82
C ALA A 153 6.67 -21.17 -7.59
N GLU A 154 7.34 -22.02 -6.82
CA GLU A 154 6.89 -23.39 -6.56
C GLU A 154 6.08 -23.53 -5.26
N SER A 155 5.86 -22.43 -4.54
CA SER A 155 5.18 -22.46 -3.24
C SER A 155 3.67 -22.41 -3.42
N PRO A 156 2.90 -23.39 -2.89
CA PRO A 156 1.45 -23.27 -2.82
C PRO A 156 1.04 -22.09 -1.94
N THR A 157 -0.09 -21.49 -2.26
CA THR A 157 -0.57 -20.32 -1.52
C THR A 157 -1.16 -20.70 -0.15
N PRO A 158 -0.89 -19.92 0.91
CA PRO A 158 -1.53 -20.11 2.21
C PRO A 158 -2.90 -19.43 2.30
N TYR A 159 -3.36 -18.72 1.27
CA TYR A 159 -4.56 -17.90 1.35
C TYR A 159 -5.86 -18.70 1.25
N GLY A 160 -6.85 -18.27 2.03
CA GLY A 160 -8.17 -18.88 2.07
C GLY A 160 -9.07 -18.51 0.87
N PRO A 161 -10.19 -19.24 0.69
CA PRO A 161 -11.02 -19.15 -0.51
C PRO A 161 -11.61 -17.77 -0.79
N ALA A 162 -11.87 -16.96 0.25
CA ALA A 162 -12.39 -15.61 0.09
C ALA A 162 -11.39 -14.68 -0.64
N PHE A 163 -10.10 -14.76 -0.30
CA PHE A 163 -9.09 -13.95 -0.96
C PHE A 163 -8.77 -14.50 -2.35
N LEU A 164 -8.70 -15.82 -2.51
CA LEU A 164 -8.55 -16.45 -3.83
C LEU A 164 -9.67 -16.07 -4.81
N ALA A 165 -10.90 -15.89 -4.32
CA ALA A 165 -12.01 -15.40 -5.14
C ALA A 165 -11.78 -13.95 -5.61
N ILE A 166 -11.22 -13.08 -4.75
CA ILE A 166 -10.84 -11.71 -5.12
C ILE A 166 -9.70 -11.74 -6.15
N GLU A 167 -8.67 -12.55 -5.92
CA GLU A 167 -7.55 -12.71 -6.85
C GLU A 167 -8.01 -13.15 -8.24
N ARG A 168 -8.88 -14.17 -8.30
CA ARG A 168 -9.46 -14.64 -9.57
C ARG A 168 -10.30 -13.57 -10.26
N ALA A 169 -11.14 -12.86 -9.53
CA ALA A 169 -11.96 -11.77 -10.09
C ALA A 169 -11.07 -10.65 -10.65
N VAL A 170 -10.01 -10.28 -9.94
CA VAL A 170 -9.06 -9.26 -10.41
C VAL A 170 -8.27 -9.79 -11.62
N ALA A 171 -7.77 -11.01 -11.57
CA ALA A 171 -6.98 -11.59 -12.65
C ALA A 171 -7.78 -11.70 -13.94
N SER A 172 -9.01 -12.25 -13.87
CA SER A 172 -9.90 -12.37 -15.04
C SER A 172 -10.25 -11.02 -15.66
N PHE A 173 -10.40 -9.96 -14.86
CA PHE A 173 -10.68 -8.62 -15.37
C PHE A 173 -9.44 -7.91 -15.93
N ALA A 174 -8.29 -8.05 -15.27
CA ALA A 174 -7.10 -7.27 -15.59
C ALA A 174 -6.20 -7.91 -16.64
N HIS A 175 -6.27 -9.23 -16.84
CA HIS A 175 -5.40 -9.96 -17.76
C HIS A 175 -5.49 -9.38 -19.20
N PRO A 176 -4.35 -9.15 -19.90
CA PRO A 176 -2.97 -9.52 -19.56
C PRO A 176 -2.18 -8.48 -18.73
N ASN A 177 -2.81 -7.47 -18.15
CA ASN A 177 -2.13 -6.36 -17.48
C ASN A 177 -1.94 -6.60 -15.96
N ALA A 178 -0.79 -7.18 -15.58
CA ALA A 178 -0.42 -7.41 -14.19
C ALA A 178 -0.32 -6.13 -13.33
N TYR A 179 0.05 -4.99 -13.93
CA TYR A 179 0.11 -3.72 -13.20
C TYR A 179 -1.29 -3.20 -12.85
N LEU A 180 -2.25 -3.32 -13.78
CA LEU A 180 -3.65 -3.04 -13.51
C LEU A 180 -4.20 -3.95 -12.41
N ALA A 181 -3.86 -5.25 -12.44
CA ALA A 181 -4.24 -6.18 -11.38
C ALA A 181 -3.73 -5.71 -10.00
N ALA A 182 -2.48 -5.24 -9.93
CA ALA A 182 -1.94 -4.69 -8.68
C ALA A 182 -2.69 -3.44 -8.19
N LEU A 183 -3.14 -2.57 -9.10
CA LEU A 183 -3.99 -1.41 -8.74
C LEU A 183 -5.37 -1.85 -8.23
N LEU A 184 -5.98 -2.86 -8.84
CA LEU A 184 -7.29 -3.37 -8.40
C LEU A 184 -7.22 -4.10 -7.05
N LEU A 185 -6.17 -4.91 -6.83
CA LEU A 185 -5.90 -5.49 -5.52
C LEU A 185 -5.71 -4.41 -4.45
N ARG A 186 -5.11 -3.27 -4.81
CA ARG A 186 -4.99 -2.11 -3.91
C ARG A 186 -6.34 -1.50 -3.55
N VAL A 187 -7.32 -1.51 -4.44
CA VAL A 187 -8.70 -1.11 -4.12
C VAL A 187 -9.31 -2.06 -3.09
N ALA A 188 -9.08 -3.37 -3.20
CA ALA A 188 -9.50 -4.34 -2.18
C ALA A 188 -8.82 -4.06 -0.83
N SER A 189 -7.52 -3.76 -0.81
CA SER A 189 -6.81 -3.33 0.41
C SER A 189 -7.41 -2.05 1.01
N LEU A 190 -7.77 -1.06 0.19
CA LEU A 190 -8.42 0.16 0.65
C LEU A 190 -9.79 -0.08 1.26
N ALA A 191 -10.57 -1.02 0.72
CA ALA A 191 -11.82 -1.43 1.36
C ALA A 191 -11.55 -1.96 2.77
N GLY A 192 -10.50 -2.78 2.96
CA GLY A 192 -10.04 -3.21 4.28
C GLY A 192 -9.68 -2.05 5.21
N VAL A 193 -8.93 -1.05 4.72
CA VAL A 193 -8.59 0.15 5.50
C VAL A 193 -9.84 0.95 5.91
N VAL A 194 -10.81 1.09 5.01
CA VAL A 194 -12.09 1.75 5.32
C VAL A 194 -12.84 0.99 6.41
N LEU A 195 -12.87 -0.35 6.34
CA LEU A 195 -13.47 -1.18 7.39
C LEU A 195 -12.76 -0.95 8.73
N LEU A 196 -11.43 -0.88 8.77
CA LEU A 196 -10.69 -0.57 10.00
C LEU A 196 -11.07 0.80 10.57
N VAL A 197 -11.09 1.84 9.73
CA VAL A 197 -11.46 3.21 10.14
C VAL A 197 -12.90 3.32 10.66
N VAL A 198 -13.80 2.46 10.19
CA VAL A 198 -15.21 2.44 10.60
C VAL A 198 -15.43 1.60 11.86
N PHE A 199 -14.83 0.41 11.93
CA PHE A 199 -15.15 -0.60 12.95
C PHE A 199 -14.21 -0.58 14.15
N VAL A 200 -12.92 -0.19 14.01
CA VAL A 200 -12.00 -0.11 15.14
C VAL A 200 -12.49 0.89 16.21
N PRO A 201 -12.91 2.13 15.89
CA PRO A 201 -13.47 3.05 16.90
C PRO A 201 -14.73 2.52 17.57
N LYS A 202 -15.59 1.81 16.82
CA LYS A 202 -16.83 1.23 17.35
C LYS A 202 -16.52 0.11 18.35
N LEU A 203 -15.60 -0.78 17.99
CA LEU A 203 -15.14 -1.85 18.88
C LEU A 203 -14.49 -1.27 20.14
N ALA A 204 -13.61 -0.27 19.99
CA ALA A 204 -13.00 0.42 21.12
C ALA A 204 -14.04 0.97 22.10
N THR A 205 -15.10 1.62 21.58
CA THR A 205 -16.20 2.15 22.39
C THR A 205 -16.92 1.05 23.18
N VAL A 206 -17.22 -0.10 22.55
CA VAL A 206 -17.90 -1.24 23.21
C VAL A 206 -17.04 -1.86 24.30
N HIS A 207 -15.71 -1.80 24.16
CA HIS A 207 -14.76 -2.33 25.13
C HIS A 207 -14.21 -1.29 26.12
N GLY A 208 -14.75 -0.06 26.13
CA GLY A 208 -14.29 1.00 27.04
C GLY A 208 -12.87 1.53 26.76
N VAL A 209 -12.36 1.32 25.55
CA VAL A 209 -11.08 1.84 25.07
C VAL A 209 -11.30 3.17 24.33
N ASP A 210 -10.36 4.11 24.45
CA ASP A 210 -10.41 5.36 23.71
C ASP A 210 -10.47 5.11 22.18
N PRO A 211 -11.56 5.51 21.49
CA PRO A 211 -11.78 5.20 20.09
C PRO A 211 -10.88 5.96 19.12
N VAL A 212 -10.25 7.05 19.56
CA VAL A 212 -9.32 7.85 18.77
C VAL A 212 -7.93 7.24 18.87
N ARG A 213 -7.46 6.92 20.08
CA ARG A 213 -6.18 6.23 20.30
C ARG A 213 -6.14 4.86 19.63
N ALA A 214 -7.26 4.13 19.64
CA ALA A 214 -7.38 2.84 18.98
C ALA A 214 -7.15 2.88 17.45
N THR A 215 -7.25 4.05 16.82
CA THR A 215 -6.99 4.20 15.37
C THR A 215 -5.53 4.44 15.01
N TRP A 216 -4.64 4.56 16.00
CA TRP A 216 -3.20 4.56 15.80
C TRP A 216 -2.68 3.13 15.79
N LEU A 217 -2.74 2.53 14.61
CA LEU A 217 -2.21 1.20 14.29
C LEU A 217 -0.90 1.32 13.50
#